data_AF-A0A0F9ENA4-F1
#
_entry.id   AF-A0A0F9ENA4-F1
#
_cell.length_a   1.000
_cell.length_b   1.000
_cell.length_c   1.000
_cell.angle_alpha   90.00
_cell.angle_beta   90.00
_cell.angle_gamma   90.00
#
_symmetry.space_group_name_H-M   'P 1'
#
loop_
_entity.id
_entity.type
_entity.pdbx_description
1 polymer ?
#
loop_
_entity_poly.entity_id
_entity_poly.type
_entity_poly.pdbx_seq_one_letter_code
_entity_poly.pdbx_strand_id
1 'polypeptide(L)' 'DMHRDGGEAGRVDRLKSNLPLGRGGTPEEVAAAIYFLASAQASFTTASFIDVAGGL' A
#
# COMPACT_ATOMS: atom_id res chain seq x y z
N ASP A 1 2.46 -16.57 0.83
CA ASP A 1 3.00 -15.38 1.56
C ASP A 1 3.64 -14.53 0.47
N MET A 2 2.97 -13.45 0.01
CA MET A 2 3.20 -12.89 -1.33
C MET A 2 4.67 -12.60 -1.67
N HIS A 3 5.46 -12.19 -0.68
CA HIS A 3 6.88 -11.90 -0.87
C HIS A 3 7.73 -13.18 -0.95
N ARG A 4 7.38 -14.21 -0.18
CA ARG A 4 7.98 -15.55 -0.26
C ARG A 4 7.65 -16.23 -1.58
N ASP A 5 6.42 -16.13 -2.03
CA ASP A 5 5.96 -16.73 -3.29
C ASP A 5 6.69 -16.09 -4.48
N GLY A 6 7.09 -14.81 -4.36
CA GLY A 6 7.96 -14.09 -5.29
C GLY A 6 9.48 -14.31 -5.09
N GLY A 7 9.90 -15.24 -4.22
CA GLY A 7 11.31 -15.58 -4.00
C GLY A 7 12.07 -14.67 -3.02
N GLU A 8 11.42 -13.69 -2.40
CA GLU A 8 12.04 -12.73 -1.48
C GLU A 8 11.29 -12.70 -0.13
N ALA A 9 11.30 -13.83 0.60
CA ALA A 9 10.57 -13.96 1.87
C ALA A 9 10.89 -12.86 2.91
N GLY A 10 12.12 -12.34 2.92
CA GLY A 10 12.58 -11.29 3.82
C GLY A 10 12.41 -9.85 3.29
N ARG A 11 11.65 -9.63 2.20
CA ARG A 11 11.56 -8.33 1.53
C ARG A 11 11.13 -7.20 2.47
N VAL A 12 10.11 -7.44 3.29
CA VAL A 12 9.56 -6.43 4.19
C VAL A 12 10.62 -5.97 5.19
N ASP A 13 11.32 -6.92 5.83
CA ASP A 13 12.37 -6.59 6.80
C ASP A 13 13.55 -5.86 6.17
N ARG A 14 13.91 -6.20 4.92
CA ARG A 14 14.98 -5.52 4.18
C ARG A 14 14.62 -4.08 3.82
N LEU A 15 13.35 -3.80 3.49
CA LEU A 15 12.92 -2.50 2.98
C LEU A 15 12.37 -1.56 4.06
N LYS A 16 11.88 -2.08 5.19
CA LYS A 16 11.16 -1.28 6.19
C LYS A 16 11.94 -0.07 6.72
N SER A 17 13.27 -0.15 6.80
CA SER A 17 14.12 0.98 7.24
C SER A 17 14.11 2.16 6.26
N ASN A 18 13.77 1.92 5.00
CA ASN A 18 13.68 2.95 3.97
C ASN A 18 12.27 3.56 3.90
N LEU A 19 11.29 2.95 4.58
CA LEU A 19 9.92 3.45 4.65
C LEU A 19 9.78 4.37 5.86
N PRO A 20 9.25 5.60 5.70
CA PRO A 20 8.94 6.47 6.83
C PRO A 20 8.08 5.80 7.91
N LEU A 21 7.14 4.92 7.54
CA LEU A 21 6.32 4.19 8.51
C LEU A 21 7.04 3.00 9.18
N GLY A 22 8.23 2.60 8.73
CA GLY A 22 9.03 1.58 9.39
C GLY A 22 8.47 0.15 9.33
N ARG A 23 7.44 -0.11 8.51
CA ARG A 23 6.76 -1.41 8.41
C ARG A 23 6.18 -1.68 7.02
N GLY A 24 5.89 -2.96 6.76
CA GLY A 24 5.02 -3.35 5.65
C GLY A 24 3.57 -2.92 5.87
N GLY A 25 2.88 -2.61 4.77
CA GLY A 25 1.44 -2.38 4.77
C GLY A 25 0.64 -3.68 4.88
N THR A 26 -0.64 -3.58 5.24
CA THR A 26 -1.58 -4.70 5.19
C THR A 26 -2.50 -4.61 3.96
N PRO A 27 -3.08 -5.74 3.50
CA PRO A 27 -4.07 -5.71 2.41
C PRO A 27 -5.25 -4.79 2.69
N GLU A 28 -5.68 -4.67 3.94
CA GLU A 28 -6.80 -3.82 4.37
C GLU A 28 -6.51 -2.33 4.18
N GLU A 29 -5.25 -1.91 4.35
CA GLU A 29 -4.84 -0.52 4.10
C GLU A 29 -4.96 -0.16 2.62
N VAL A 30 -4.60 -1.08 1.73
CA VAL A 30 -4.80 -0.93 0.27
C VAL A 30 -6.30 -0.94 -0.07
N ALA A 31 -7.05 -1.86 0.52
CA ALA A 31 -8.49 -1.97 0.31
C ALA A 31 -9.25 -0.71 0.74
N ALA A 32 -8.83 -0.05 1.83
CA ALA A 32 -9.44 1.20 2.30
C ALA A 32 -9.27 2.34 1.28
N ALA A 33 -8.10 2.47 0.64
CA ALA A 33 -7.86 3.47 -0.39
C ALA A 33 -8.70 3.19 -1.66
N ILE A 34 -8.79 1.92 -2.06
CA ILE A 34 -9.65 1.48 -3.17
C ILE A 34 -11.11 1.81 -2.86
N TYR A 35 -11.58 1.47 -1.65
CA TYR A 35 -12.95 1.75 -1.22
C TYR A 35 -13.25 3.25 -1.26
N PHE A 36 -12.35 4.09 -0.76
CA PHE A 36 -12.49 5.55 -0.86
C PHE A 36 -12.68 5.99 -2.32
N LEU A 37 -11.80 5.57 -3.23
CA LEU A 37 -11.88 5.94 -4.65
C LEU A 37 -13.13 5.41 -5.35
N ALA A 38 -13.67 4.26 -4.91
CA ALA A 38 -14.89 3.67 -5.45
C ALA A 38 -16.17 4.24 -4.81
N SER A 39 -16.05 5.06 -3.77
CA SER A 39 -17.18 5.56 -2.99
C SER A 39 -17.69 6.93 -3.47
N ALA A 40 -18.88 7.33 -3.02
CA ALA A 40 -19.45 8.65 -3.32
C ALA A 40 -18.62 9.82 -2.77
N GLN A 41 -17.77 9.55 -1.78
CA GLN A 41 -16.87 10.51 -1.16
C GLN A 41 -15.80 11.02 -2.14
N ALA A 42 -15.47 10.24 -3.18
CA ALA A 42 -14.51 10.61 -4.21
C ALA A 42 -15.17 11.21 -5.47
N SER A 43 -16.42 11.70 -5.38
CA SER A 43 -17.23 12.12 -6.54
C SER A 43 -16.64 13.23 -7.42
N PHE A 44 -15.65 13.97 -6.91
CA PHE A 44 -14.94 15.03 -7.66
C PHE A 44 -13.46 14.70 -7.92
N THR A 45 -13.05 13.45 -7.69
CA THR A 45 -11.69 12.97 -7.93
C THR A 45 -11.66 12.13 -9.20
N THR A 46 -10.79 12.46 -10.14
CA THR A 46 -10.55 11.68 -11.36
C THR A 46 -9.10 11.86 -11.82
N ALA A 47 -8.63 10.96 -12.69
CA ALA A 47 -7.30 11.00 -13.32
C ALA A 47 -6.12 11.24 -12.35
N SER A 48 -6.26 10.78 -11.11
CA SER A 48 -5.30 10.98 -10.02
C SER A 48 -4.86 9.64 -9.45
N PHE A 49 -3.66 9.60 -8.89
CA PHE A 49 -3.08 8.42 -8.25
C PHE A 49 -2.99 8.65 -6.73
N ILE A 50 -3.17 7.57 -5.97
CA ILE A 50 -2.91 7.53 -4.51
C ILE A 50 -1.90 6.42 -4.25
N ASP A 51 -0.72 6.79 -3.75
CA ASP A 51 0.31 5.83 -3.37
C ASP A 51 0.08 5.31 -1.96
N VAL A 52 -0.28 4.03 -1.85
CA VAL A 52 -0.40 3.31 -0.56
C VAL A 52 0.92 2.58 -0.26
N ALA A 53 1.99 3.36 -0.07
CA ALA A 53 3.36 2.85 -0.08
C ALA A 53 4.12 3.03 1.26
N GLY A 54 3.44 3.42 2.34
CA GLY A 54 4.07 3.64 3.64
C GLY A 54 5.11 4.77 3.66
N GLY A 55 5.01 5.70 2.69
CA GLY A 55 5.88 6.86 2.52
C GLY A 55 7.13 6.64 1.66
N LEU A 56 7.21 5.54 0.91
CA LEU A 56 8.28 5.32 -0.08
C LEU A 56 8.30 6.40 -1.16
#